data_AF-Q3MSZ9-F1
#
_entry.id   AF-Q3MSZ9-F1
#
_cell.length_a   1.000
_cell.length_b   1.000
_cell.length_c   1.000
_cell.angle_alpha   90.00
_cell.angle_beta   90.00
_cell.angle_gamma   90.00
#
_symmetry.space_group_name_H-M   'P 1'
#
loop_
_entity.id
_entity.type
_entity.pdbx_description
1 polymer ?
#
loop_
_entity_poly.entity_id
_entity_poly.type
_entity_poly.pdbx_seq_one_letter_code
_entity_poly.pdbx_strand_id
1 'polypeptide(L)'
;GWGLTNESLKVLTEGLTPEAREFLKTRGGIYVNGDLHHPHPSFTDGTYDGRYLFANDKSNTRVCRIRLDVMKCDKIIQIPNQSTVHGLRVQKYPKTGYVFCNGEDRTPLPNDGKILDDPKKYVGMFTALDGETMKVAWQVIVDGNLDNVDGD
;
A
#
# COMPACT_ATOMS: atom_id res chain seq x y z
N GLY A 1 -19.00 -10.25 -8.43
CA GLY A 1 -18.43 -9.66 -9.66
C GLY A 1 -16.98 -9.26 -9.46
N TRP A 2 -16.69 -8.43 -8.46
CA TRP A 2 -15.30 -8.07 -8.10
C TRP A 2 -14.43 -9.31 -7.87
N GLY A 3 -13.23 -9.33 -8.44
CA GLY A 3 -12.34 -10.50 -8.46
C GLY A 3 -12.60 -11.48 -9.61
N LEU A 4 -13.62 -11.24 -10.43
CA LEU A 4 -14.01 -12.11 -11.55
C LEU A 4 -14.16 -11.35 -12.87
N THR A 5 -14.67 -10.11 -12.85
CA THR A 5 -14.83 -9.32 -14.09
C THR A 5 -13.51 -8.74 -14.56
N ASN A 6 -13.36 -8.56 -15.88
CA ASN A 6 -12.15 -8.01 -16.51
C ASN A 6 -11.74 -6.65 -15.91
N GLU A 7 -12.72 -5.79 -15.57
CA GLU A 7 -12.48 -4.48 -14.97
C GLU A 7 -11.86 -4.61 -13.58
N SER A 8 -12.40 -5.51 -12.75
CA SER A 8 -11.86 -5.75 -11.41
C SER A 8 -10.51 -6.46 -11.44
N LEU A 9 -10.33 -7.42 -12.36
CA LEU A 9 -9.06 -8.13 -12.56
C LEU A 9 -7.97 -7.16 -13.01
N LYS A 10 -8.29 -6.16 -13.83
CA LYS A 10 -7.36 -5.09 -14.18
C LYS A 10 -6.91 -4.33 -12.93
N VAL A 11 -7.84 -3.84 -12.09
CA VAL A 11 -7.49 -3.11 -10.86
C VAL A 11 -6.67 -3.97 -9.89
N LEU A 12 -7.02 -5.25 -9.75
CA LEU A 12 -6.33 -6.18 -8.86
C LEU A 12 -4.92 -6.56 -9.31
N THR A 13 -4.61 -6.43 -10.60
CA THR A 13 -3.35 -6.93 -11.18
C THR A 13 -2.43 -5.86 -11.75
N GLU A 14 -2.92 -4.67 -12.09
CA GLU A 14 -2.09 -3.64 -12.76
C GLU A 14 -0.97 -3.09 -11.88
N GLY A 15 -1.17 -3.07 -10.55
CA GLY A 15 -0.19 -2.59 -9.57
C GLY A 15 0.62 -3.67 -8.86
N LEU A 16 0.54 -4.94 -9.31
CA LEU A 16 1.36 -6.03 -8.75
C LEU A 16 2.83 -5.86 -9.14
N THR A 17 3.74 -6.20 -8.23
CA THR A 17 5.17 -6.31 -8.58
C THR A 17 5.39 -7.48 -9.56
N PRO A 18 6.50 -7.48 -10.31
CA PRO A 18 6.85 -8.61 -11.17
C PRO A 18 6.90 -9.95 -10.42
N GLU A 19 7.47 -9.95 -9.21
CA GLU A 19 7.62 -11.13 -8.37
C GLU A 19 6.27 -11.65 -7.90
N ALA A 20 5.37 -10.76 -7.47
CA ALA A 20 4.01 -11.15 -7.07
C ALA A 20 3.20 -11.67 -8.26
N ARG A 21 3.36 -11.07 -9.44
CA ARG A 21 2.72 -11.56 -10.67
C ARG A 21 3.16 -12.98 -10.98
N GLU A 22 4.45 -13.28 -10.88
CA GLU A 22 4.98 -14.63 -11.06
C GLU A 22 4.44 -15.60 -9.99
N PHE A 23 4.50 -15.19 -8.72
CA PHE A 23 3.99 -15.96 -7.59
C PHE A 23 2.51 -16.33 -7.74
N LEU A 24 1.69 -15.43 -8.30
CA LEU A 24 0.26 -15.63 -8.43
C LEU A 24 -0.17 -16.45 -9.65
N LYS A 25 0.71 -16.69 -10.65
CA LYS A 25 0.36 -17.45 -11.86
C LYS A 25 -0.23 -18.83 -11.55
N THR A 26 0.32 -19.52 -10.55
CA THR A 26 -0.13 -20.86 -10.13
C THR A 26 -1.20 -20.82 -9.03
N ARG A 27 -1.69 -19.63 -8.65
CA ARG A 27 -2.60 -19.39 -7.51
C ARG A 27 -3.87 -18.62 -7.91
N GLY A 28 -4.25 -18.70 -9.19
CA GLY A 28 -5.45 -18.03 -9.70
C GLY A 28 -5.23 -16.60 -10.20
N GLY A 29 -3.99 -16.12 -10.25
CA GLY A 29 -3.63 -14.84 -10.89
C GLY A 29 -3.89 -13.58 -10.06
N ILE A 30 -4.57 -13.69 -8.92
CA ILE A 30 -4.88 -12.58 -7.99
C ILE A 30 -4.75 -13.03 -6.54
N TYR A 31 -4.52 -12.09 -5.63
CA TYR A 31 -4.78 -12.32 -4.21
C TYR A 31 -6.29 -12.37 -3.95
N VAL A 32 -6.75 -13.40 -3.23
CA VAL A 32 -8.17 -13.62 -2.90
C VAL A 32 -8.55 -13.18 -1.48
N ASN A 33 -7.59 -12.62 -0.73
CA ASN A 33 -7.78 -12.06 0.60
C ASN A 33 -7.02 -10.74 0.73
N GLY A 34 -7.27 -10.04 1.84
CA GLY A 34 -6.54 -8.87 2.30
C GLY A 34 -6.98 -8.50 3.71
N ASP A 35 -6.22 -7.64 4.38
CA ASP A 35 -6.46 -7.23 5.76
C ASP A 35 -6.39 -5.70 5.88
N LEU A 36 -7.56 -5.06 5.91
CA LEU A 36 -7.73 -3.61 5.83
C LEU A 36 -7.94 -3.01 7.22
N HIS A 37 -7.06 -2.10 7.64
CA HIS A 37 -7.07 -1.52 8.99
C HIS A 37 -7.48 -0.05 9.00
N HIS A 38 -6.89 0.77 8.13
CA HIS A 38 -6.90 2.23 8.24
C HIS A 38 -7.51 2.93 7.01
N PRO A 39 -8.84 3.08 6.93
CA PRO A 39 -9.50 3.83 5.87
C PRO A 39 -9.51 5.36 6.13
N HIS A 40 -8.99 6.15 5.20
CA HIS A 40 -8.91 7.62 5.31
C HIS A 40 -9.38 8.38 4.07
N PRO A 41 -10.32 9.33 4.19
CA PRO A 41 -10.72 10.20 3.08
C PRO A 41 -9.62 11.21 2.73
N SER A 42 -9.58 11.63 1.46
CA SER A 42 -8.71 12.71 0.99
C SER A 42 -9.07 14.08 1.57
N PHE A 43 -8.07 14.95 1.67
CA PHE A 43 -8.14 16.30 2.18
C PHE A 43 -7.82 17.35 1.10
N THR A 44 -8.45 18.51 1.24
CA THR A 44 -8.04 19.80 0.66
C THR A 44 -8.19 20.87 1.76
N ASP A 45 -7.17 21.71 1.94
CA ASP A 45 -7.12 22.76 2.96
C ASP A 45 -7.50 22.26 4.37
N GLY A 46 -6.97 21.09 4.77
CA GLY A 46 -7.19 20.54 6.09
C GLY A 46 -8.60 19.98 6.34
N THR A 47 -9.48 19.93 5.33
CA THR A 47 -10.83 19.34 5.43
C THR A 47 -11.02 18.23 4.41
N TYR A 48 -11.87 17.25 4.73
CA TYR A 48 -12.23 16.19 3.79
C TYR A 48 -12.86 16.77 2.52
N ASP A 49 -12.35 16.36 1.35
CA ASP A 49 -12.77 16.90 0.05
C ASP A 49 -13.67 15.95 -0.75
N GLY A 50 -13.93 14.75 -0.22
CA GLY A 50 -14.88 13.79 -0.80
C GLY A 50 -14.45 13.17 -2.13
N ARG A 51 -13.17 13.27 -2.54
CA ARG A 51 -12.70 12.70 -3.81
C ARG A 51 -12.38 11.21 -3.70
N TYR A 52 -11.58 10.85 -2.71
CA TYR A 52 -11.05 9.50 -2.54
C TYR A 52 -11.11 9.02 -1.10
N LEU A 53 -11.09 7.70 -0.93
CA LEU A 53 -10.74 7.03 0.31
C LEU A 53 -9.54 6.10 0.05
N PHE A 54 -8.55 6.14 0.91
CA PHE A 54 -7.36 5.29 0.86
C PHE A 54 -7.40 4.28 1.99
N ALA A 55 -6.95 3.06 1.73
CA ALA A 55 -6.85 2.05 2.77
C ALA A 55 -5.71 1.04 2.49
N ASN A 56 -5.15 0.48 3.56
CA ASN A 56 -4.06 -0.49 3.48
C ASN A 56 -4.58 -1.92 3.30
N ASP A 57 -3.68 -2.81 2.89
CA ASP A 57 -3.76 -4.25 3.04
C ASP A 57 -2.47 -4.72 3.73
N LYS A 58 -2.60 -5.09 5.02
CA LYS A 58 -1.50 -5.59 5.83
C LYS A 58 -1.01 -6.95 5.34
N SER A 59 -1.92 -7.83 4.91
CA SER A 59 -1.61 -9.23 4.55
C SER A 59 -0.74 -9.36 3.31
N ASN A 60 -0.90 -8.50 2.30
CA ASN A 60 -0.17 -8.64 1.02
C ASN A 60 0.61 -7.39 0.61
N THR A 61 0.86 -6.48 1.55
CA THR A 61 1.66 -5.25 1.34
C THR A 61 1.09 -4.37 0.22
N ARG A 62 -0.21 -4.06 0.27
CA ARG A 62 -0.87 -3.24 -0.76
C ARG A 62 -1.54 -2.01 -0.17
N VAL A 63 -1.85 -1.05 -1.03
CA VAL A 63 -2.70 0.10 -0.72
C VAL A 63 -3.73 0.23 -1.83
N CYS A 64 -4.99 0.46 -1.47
CA CYS A 64 -6.06 0.72 -2.41
C CYS A 64 -6.53 2.17 -2.33
N ARG A 65 -7.11 2.63 -3.44
CA ARG A 65 -7.87 3.88 -3.53
C ARG A 65 -9.28 3.57 -4.00
N ILE A 66 -10.23 4.20 -3.35
CA ILE A 66 -11.66 4.11 -3.64
C ILE A 66 -12.13 5.48 -4.09
N ARG A 67 -12.76 5.54 -5.26
CA ARG A 67 -13.46 6.71 -5.75
C ARG A 67 -14.79 6.86 -5.02
N LEU A 68 -14.99 8.00 -4.37
CA LEU A 68 -16.18 8.24 -3.55
C LEU A 68 -17.42 8.63 -4.37
N ASP A 69 -17.24 9.12 -5.59
CA ASP A 69 -18.35 9.46 -6.49
C ASP A 69 -19.12 8.21 -7.00
N VAL A 70 -18.43 7.07 -7.10
CA VAL A 70 -19.03 5.79 -7.52
C VAL A 70 -18.92 4.69 -6.44
N MET A 71 -18.29 5.00 -5.31
CA MET A 71 -18.04 4.07 -4.19
C MET A 71 -17.41 2.73 -4.65
N LYS A 72 -16.37 2.81 -5.49
CA LYS A 72 -15.63 1.64 -6.00
C LYS A 72 -14.12 1.85 -5.95
N CYS A 73 -13.40 0.77 -5.64
CA CYS A 73 -11.95 0.72 -5.74
C CYS A 73 -11.54 0.92 -7.20
N ASP A 74 -10.72 1.94 -7.46
CA ASP A 74 -10.25 2.27 -8.81
C ASP A 74 -8.76 1.95 -9.01
N LYS A 75 -7.98 1.88 -7.92
CA LYS A 75 -6.55 1.58 -7.94
C LYS A 75 -6.14 0.69 -6.78
N ILE A 76 -5.21 -0.22 -7.04
CA ILE A 76 -4.46 -0.97 -6.04
C ILE A 76 -2.99 -0.96 -6.46
N ILE A 77 -2.10 -0.66 -5.53
CA ILE A 77 -0.65 -0.77 -5.72
C ILE A 77 -0.06 -1.71 -4.66
N GLN A 78 0.86 -2.58 -5.06
CA GLN A 78 1.70 -3.33 -4.14
C GLN A 78 3.00 -2.56 -3.88
N ILE A 79 3.37 -2.38 -2.62
CA ILE A 79 4.50 -1.56 -2.22
C ILE A 79 5.80 -2.39 -2.31
N PRO A 80 6.79 -2.00 -3.14
CA PRO A 80 8.08 -2.68 -3.21
C PRO A 80 8.93 -2.37 -1.98
N ASN A 81 9.97 -3.19 -1.74
CA ASN A 81 10.95 -3.04 -0.65
C ASN A 81 10.37 -3.08 0.79
N GLN A 82 9.06 -3.18 0.94
CA GLN A 82 8.37 -3.14 2.21
C GLN A 82 7.69 -4.48 2.48
N SER A 83 7.57 -4.83 3.76
CA SER A 83 6.79 -5.98 4.22
C SER A 83 5.66 -5.46 5.09
N THR A 84 4.43 -5.84 4.74
CA THR A 84 3.15 -5.31 5.27
C THR A 84 2.91 -3.84 4.95
N VAL A 85 1.64 -3.43 5.06
CA VAL A 85 1.27 -2.03 5.27
C VAL A 85 0.35 -1.99 6.48
N HIS A 86 0.80 -1.45 7.60
CA HIS A 86 -0.04 -1.30 8.80
C HIS A 86 -0.57 0.13 8.91
N GLY A 87 0.13 1.01 9.65
CA GLY A 87 -0.22 2.43 9.75
C GLY A 87 -0.36 3.05 8.36
N LEU A 88 -1.51 3.67 8.11
CA LEU A 88 -1.75 4.46 6.92
C LEU A 88 -2.50 5.73 7.31
N ARG A 89 -2.00 6.88 6.85
CA ARG A 89 -2.68 8.19 6.92
C ARG A 89 -2.39 8.98 5.66
N VAL A 90 -3.12 10.07 5.49
CA VAL A 90 -3.01 10.96 4.33
C VAL A 90 -2.48 12.31 4.79
N GLN A 91 -1.72 12.98 3.92
CA GLN A 91 -1.39 14.40 4.09
C GLN A 91 -2.68 15.23 4.13
N LYS A 92 -2.80 16.14 5.10
CA LYS A 92 -4.02 16.95 5.32
C LYS A 92 -3.90 18.34 4.68
N TYR A 93 -2.68 18.90 4.55
CA TYR A 93 -2.45 20.23 3.99
C TYR A 93 -1.28 20.30 2.99
N PRO A 94 -1.35 21.12 1.92
CA PRO A 94 -2.52 21.87 1.44
C PRO A 94 -3.59 20.99 0.78
N LYS A 95 -3.22 19.75 0.43
CA LYS A 95 -4.11 18.70 -0.05
C LYS A 95 -3.47 17.35 0.25
N THR A 96 -4.25 16.28 0.13
CA THR A 96 -3.69 14.93 0.06
C THR A 96 -2.91 14.78 -1.25
N GLY A 97 -1.64 15.21 -1.22
CA GLY A 97 -0.63 14.91 -2.23
C GLY A 97 0.02 13.55 -1.96
N TYR A 98 0.27 13.26 -0.67
CA TYR A 98 0.82 11.98 -0.23
C TYR A 98 -0.11 11.13 0.63
N VAL A 99 0.03 9.81 0.49
CA VAL A 99 -0.49 8.78 1.39
C VAL A 99 0.70 8.10 2.06
N PHE A 100 0.80 8.22 3.38
CA PHE A 100 1.90 7.69 4.17
C PHE A 100 1.58 6.29 4.67
N CYS A 101 2.53 5.38 4.54
CA CYS A 101 2.35 3.95 4.73
C CYS A 101 3.54 3.37 5.51
N ASN A 102 3.28 2.70 6.63
CA ASN A 102 4.30 2.03 7.45
C ASN A 102 4.43 0.55 7.09
N GLY A 103 5.66 0.09 6.89
CA GLY A 103 6.01 -1.34 6.94
C GLY A 103 6.29 -1.78 8.37
N GLU A 104 5.40 -2.59 8.94
CA GLU A 104 5.51 -3.08 10.32
C GLU A 104 6.52 -4.21 10.47
N ASP A 105 6.57 -5.11 9.48
CA ASP A 105 7.53 -6.18 9.47
C ASP A 105 8.87 -5.68 8.94
N ARG A 106 9.94 -5.95 9.71
CA ARG A 106 11.31 -5.69 9.25
C ARG A 106 11.79 -6.86 8.41
N THR A 107 12.36 -6.57 7.25
CA THR A 107 12.95 -7.57 6.36
C THR A 107 14.33 -7.13 5.86
N PRO A 108 15.19 -8.07 5.43
CA PRO A 108 16.45 -7.71 4.81
C PRO A 108 16.22 -7.04 3.45
N LEU A 109 17.14 -6.16 3.05
CA LEU A 109 17.15 -5.55 1.71
C LEU A 109 18.49 -5.85 1.01
N PRO A 110 18.48 -6.58 -0.12
CA PRO A 110 17.33 -7.25 -0.74
C PRO A 110 16.84 -8.47 0.07
N ASN A 111 15.54 -8.80 -0.04
CA ASN A 111 14.96 -10.00 0.56
C ASN A 111 15.02 -11.19 -0.41
N ASP A 112 16.23 -11.69 -0.66
CA ASP A 112 16.51 -12.74 -1.65
C ASP A 112 16.69 -14.14 -1.05
N GLY A 113 16.38 -14.30 0.24
CA GLY A 113 16.48 -15.57 0.96
C GLY A 113 17.88 -15.92 1.47
N LYS A 114 18.89 -15.06 1.29
CA LYS A 114 20.25 -15.30 1.82
C LYS A 114 20.43 -14.93 3.28
N ILE A 115 19.62 -13.99 3.78
CA ILE A 115 19.63 -13.55 5.18
C ILE A 115 18.29 -13.95 5.78
N LEU A 116 18.27 -14.98 6.62
CA LEU A 116 17.03 -15.52 7.20
C LEU A 116 17.02 -15.45 8.74
N ASP A 117 18.19 -15.33 9.35
CA ASP A 117 18.43 -15.53 10.78
C ASP A 117 19.28 -14.42 11.43
N ASP A 118 19.56 -13.33 10.71
CA ASP A 118 20.32 -12.17 11.21
C ASP A 118 19.42 -10.91 11.28
N PRO A 119 18.58 -10.78 12.32
CA PRO A 119 17.62 -9.67 12.45
C PRO A 119 18.28 -8.29 12.63
N LYS A 120 19.60 -8.24 12.85
CA LYS A 120 20.35 -6.97 12.89
C LYS A 120 20.52 -6.36 11.49
N LYS A 121 20.37 -7.16 10.43
CA LYS A 121 20.40 -6.71 9.03
C LYS A 121 19.02 -6.37 8.47
N TYR A 122 17.96 -6.47 9.29
CA TYR A 122 16.61 -6.19 8.86
C TYR A 122 16.29 -4.72 9.10
N VAL A 123 15.54 -4.11 8.19
CA VAL A 123 15.19 -2.70 8.26
C VAL A 123 13.69 -2.50 8.20
N GLY A 124 13.21 -1.40 8.79
CA GLY A 124 11.86 -0.89 8.58
C GLY A 124 11.81 0.01 7.35
N MET A 125 10.64 0.09 6.71
CA MET A 125 10.43 0.94 5.53
C MET A 125 9.21 1.84 5.74
N PHE A 126 9.42 3.14 5.57
CA PHE A 126 8.36 4.15 5.50
C PHE A 126 8.15 4.56 4.04
N THR A 127 6.91 4.55 3.56
CA THR A 127 6.58 4.85 2.16
C THR A 127 5.64 6.04 2.06
N ALA A 128 5.95 6.96 1.14
CA ALA A 128 4.98 7.94 0.65
C ALA A 128 4.53 7.57 -0.77
N LEU A 129 3.23 7.37 -0.94
CA LEU A 129 2.58 7.25 -2.23
C LEU A 129 2.08 8.60 -2.69
N ASP A 130 2.21 8.92 -3.98
CA ASP A 130 1.46 10.00 -4.61
C ASP A 130 -0.04 9.61 -4.67
N GLY A 131 -0.90 10.38 -4.02
CA GLY A 131 -2.33 10.07 -3.85
C GLY A 131 -3.16 10.18 -5.14
N GLU A 132 -2.66 10.90 -6.16
CA GLU A 132 -3.36 11.08 -7.44
C GLU A 132 -2.99 9.98 -8.44
N THR A 133 -1.70 9.65 -8.52
CA THR A 133 -1.17 8.66 -9.46
C THR A 133 -1.16 7.24 -8.90
N MET A 134 -1.25 7.09 -7.56
CA MET A 134 -1.12 5.83 -6.84
C MET A 134 0.20 5.11 -7.15
N LYS A 135 1.30 5.88 -7.17
CA LYS A 135 2.68 5.39 -7.34
C LYS A 135 3.52 5.75 -6.13
N VAL A 136 4.54 4.95 -5.84
CA VAL A 136 5.55 5.29 -4.83
C VAL A 136 6.26 6.58 -5.27
N ALA A 137 6.19 7.60 -4.43
CA ALA A 137 6.90 8.86 -4.64
C ALA A 137 8.33 8.74 -4.10
N TRP A 138 8.47 8.22 -2.88
CA TRP A 138 9.74 7.97 -2.22
C TRP A 138 9.55 7.02 -1.02
N GLN A 139 10.66 6.47 -0.53
CA GLN A 139 10.69 5.62 0.66
C GLN A 139 11.87 6.01 1.56
N VAL A 140 11.75 5.74 2.86
CA VAL A 140 12.79 5.99 3.87
C VAL A 140 13.04 4.71 4.65
N ILE A 141 14.30 4.29 4.70
CA ILE A 141 14.77 3.22 5.58
C ILE A 141 14.89 3.77 7.00
N VAL A 142 14.37 3.03 7.98
CA VAL A 142 14.42 3.42 9.39
C VAL A 142 15.03 2.31 10.26
N ASP A 143 15.61 2.74 11.38
CA ASP A 143 15.98 1.84 12.46
C ASP A 143 14.73 1.44 13.27
N GLY A 144 14.62 0.15 13.58
CA GLY A 144 13.43 -0.40 14.24
C GLY A 144 12.32 -0.75 13.26
N ASN A 145 11.12 -0.99 13.80
CA ASN A 145 9.91 -1.19 13.01
C ASN A 145 9.03 0.07 13.05
N LEU A 146 7.94 0.05 12.27
CA LEU A 146 6.96 1.14 12.23
C LEU A 146 5.56 0.59 12.51
N ASP A 147 4.79 1.29 13.33
CA ASP A 147 3.44 0.86 13.71
C ASP A 147 2.40 1.75 13.03
N ASN A 148 1.94 2.79 13.73
CA ASN A 148 1.02 3.82 13.21
C ASN A 148 1.73 5.06 12.67
N VAL A 149 1.02 5.85 11.87
CA VAL A 149 1.47 7.14 11.32
C VAL A 149 0.31 8.14 11.35
N ASP A 150 0.64 9.43 11.45
CA ASP A 150 -0.24 10.54 11.08
C ASP A 150 0.54 11.58 10.26
N GLY A 151 -0.17 12.48 9.59
CA GLY A 151 0.42 13.56 8.79
C GLY A 151 -0.45 14.82 8.79
N ASP A 152 0.13 15.95 8.39
CA ASP A 152 -0.44 17.30 8.50
C ASP A 152 -0.90 17.89 7.17
#